data_AF-A0A1V4IZK0-F1
#
_entry.id   AF-A0A1V4IZK0-F1
#
_cell.length_a   1.000
_cell.length_b   1.000
_cell.length_c   1.000
_cell.angle_alpha   90.00
_cell.angle_beta   90.00
_cell.angle_gamma   90.00
#
_symmetry.space_group_name_H-M   'P 1'
#
loop_
_entity.id
_entity.type
_entity.pdbx_description
1 polymer ?
#
loop_
_entity_poly.entity_id
_entity_poly.type
_entity_poly.pdbx_seq_one_letter_code
_entity_poly.pdbx_strand_id
1 'polypeptide(L)'
;MKLNYDKEEILRVIDNIVKKTMTMDLTWDWPCGVAYYGVTRAYKATGNKQYLDMLKKWTEEYIELGLPDWTINTCAMGHMLITLYEETSEQNYWDIIMSKVDYIRNRAARFGDKVLEHLDFPEQAWADTLFMAAFFLLRVGVKLKDEEMINDALNQYYCHIKYLQNSSTSLWYHGYDNVKGSIKVSSNR
;
A
#
# COMPACT_ATOMS: atom_id res chain seq x y z
N MET A 1 -4.17 10.52 -31.56
CA MET A 1 -4.06 9.05 -31.74
C MET A 1 -5.30 8.41 -31.11
N LYS A 2 -6.18 7.74 -31.87
CA LYS A 2 -7.28 6.95 -31.28
C LYS A 2 -6.70 5.56 -30.99
N LEU A 3 -6.68 5.16 -29.71
CA LEU A 3 -6.29 3.82 -29.32
C LEU A 3 -7.33 2.85 -29.90
N ASN A 4 -6.91 1.88 -30.71
CA ASN A 4 -7.77 0.78 -31.17
C ASN A 4 -7.55 -0.40 -30.22
N TYR A 5 -8.58 -0.81 -29.50
CA TYR A 5 -8.52 -1.93 -28.55
C TYR A 5 -9.87 -2.63 -28.45
N ASP A 6 -9.84 -3.91 -28.12
CA ASP A 6 -11.03 -4.69 -27.81
C ASP A 6 -11.38 -4.53 -26.33
N LYS A 7 -12.49 -3.84 -26.06
CA LYS A 7 -12.97 -3.58 -24.70
C LYS A 7 -13.43 -4.86 -24.01
N GLU A 8 -14.08 -5.78 -24.73
CA GLU A 8 -14.60 -7.02 -24.15
C GLU A 8 -13.45 -7.95 -23.77
N GLU A 9 -12.40 -8.00 -24.60
CA GLU A 9 -11.18 -8.72 -24.27
C GLU A 9 -10.53 -8.18 -22.99
N ILE A 10 -10.38 -6.86 -22.84
CA ILE A 10 -9.80 -6.26 -21.63
C ILE A 10 -10.64 -6.60 -20.40
N LEU A 11 -11.96 -6.49 -20.48
CA LEU A 11 -12.86 -6.83 -19.37
C LEU A 11 -12.74 -8.30 -18.98
N ARG A 12 -12.65 -9.21 -19.96
CA ARG A 12 -12.43 -10.64 -19.73
C ARG A 12 -11.09 -10.91 -19.06
N VAL A 13 -10.02 -10.23 -19.48
CA VAL A 13 -8.68 -10.37 -18.87
C VAL A 13 -8.69 -9.87 -17.42
N ILE A 14 -9.31 -8.71 -17.15
CA ILE A 14 -9.47 -8.19 -15.79
C ILE A 14 -10.21 -9.22 -14.92
N ASP A 15 -11.31 -9.77 -15.40
CA ASP A 15 -12.11 -10.75 -14.66
C ASP A 15 -11.32 -12.03 -14.33
N ASN A 16 -10.57 -12.55 -15.29
CA ASN A 16 -9.71 -13.71 -15.09
C ASN A 16 -8.60 -13.44 -14.05
N ILE A 17 -7.97 -12.26 -14.10
CA ILE A 17 -6.94 -11.87 -13.13
C ILE A 17 -7.55 -11.75 -11.73
N VAL A 18 -8.67 -11.05 -11.57
CA VAL A 18 -9.34 -10.91 -10.26
C VAL A 18 -9.71 -12.27 -9.69
N LYS A 19 -10.37 -13.14 -10.49
CA LYS A 19 -10.73 -14.49 -10.05
C LYS A 19 -9.52 -15.30 -9.64
N LYS A 20 -8.42 -15.24 -10.42
CA LYS A 20 -7.19 -15.95 -10.06
C LYS A 20 -6.59 -15.41 -8.76
N THR A 21 -6.51 -14.09 -8.60
CA THR A 21 -6.01 -13.43 -7.38
C THR A 21 -6.80 -13.86 -6.14
N MET A 22 -8.13 -13.93 -6.21
CA MET A 22 -8.97 -14.35 -5.08
C MET A 22 -8.85 -15.84 -4.72
N THR A 23 -8.14 -16.64 -5.51
CA THR A 23 -7.82 -18.06 -5.20
C THR A 23 -6.41 -18.26 -4.65
N MET A 24 -5.61 -17.19 -4.55
CA MET A 24 -4.25 -17.28 -4.02
C MET A 24 -4.29 -17.38 -2.50
N ASP A 25 -3.40 -18.20 -1.94
CA ASP A 25 -3.20 -18.29 -0.50
C ASP A 25 -2.35 -17.11 -0.02
N LEU A 26 -3.02 -15.97 0.18
CA LEU A 26 -2.42 -14.72 0.60
C LEU A 26 -2.77 -14.46 2.06
N THR A 27 -1.78 -14.06 2.84
CA THR A 27 -1.95 -13.65 4.23
C THR A 27 -2.10 -12.13 4.33
N TRP A 28 -2.51 -11.62 5.49
CA TRP A 28 -2.55 -10.18 5.77
C TRP A 28 -1.14 -9.57 5.81
N ASP A 29 -0.57 -9.31 4.64
CA ASP A 29 0.75 -8.74 4.44
C ASP A 29 0.83 -8.00 3.09
N TRP A 30 1.98 -7.41 2.76
CA TRP A 30 2.17 -6.57 1.58
C TRP A 30 1.79 -7.21 0.24
N PRO A 31 2.01 -8.52 -0.06
CA PRO A 31 1.63 -9.06 -1.36
C PRO A 31 0.11 -9.03 -1.54
N CYS A 32 -0.61 -9.32 -0.45
CA CYS A 32 -2.06 -9.23 -0.39
C CYS A 32 -2.54 -7.78 -0.53
N GLY A 33 -1.89 -6.84 0.18
CA GLY A 33 -2.23 -5.42 0.09
C GLY A 33 -2.11 -4.86 -1.33
N VAL A 34 -1.05 -5.23 -2.06
CA VAL A 34 -0.87 -4.87 -3.47
C VAL A 34 -1.93 -5.53 -4.35
N ALA A 35 -2.10 -6.85 -4.22
CA ALA A 35 -3.02 -7.62 -5.03
C ALA A 35 -4.47 -7.15 -4.88
N TYR A 36 -4.92 -6.98 -3.64
CA TYR A 36 -6.29 -6.58 -3.33
C TYR A 36 -6.53 -5.10 -3.56
N TYR A 37 -5.52 -4.22 -3.44
CA TYR A 37 -5.63 -2.88 -4.01
C TYR A 37 -5.91 -2.95 -5.52
N GLY A 38 -5.21 -3.82 -6.26
CA GLY A 38 -5.48 -4.11 -7.67
C GLY A 38 -6.93 -4.54 -7.93
N VAL A 39 -7.47 -5.45 -7.12
CA VAL A 39 -8.89 -5.86 -7.20
C VAL A 39 -9.84 -4.68 -6.96
N THR A 40 -9.55 -3.80 -5.99
CA THR A 40 -10.36 -2.58 -5.81
C THR A 40 -10.29 -1.63 -7.00
N ARG A 41 -9.15 -1.56 -7.69
CA ARG A 41 -9.00 -0.77 -8.92
C ARG A 41 -9.79 -1.38 -10.08
N ALA A 42 -9.80 -2.71 -10.18
CA ALA A 42 -10.64 -3.43 -11.14
C ALA A 42 -12.12 -3.14 -10.87
N TYR A 43 -12.58 -3.21 -9.61
CA TYR A 43 -13.94 -2.82 -9.23
C TYR A 43 -14.28 -1.39 -9.67
N LYS A 44 -13.44 -0.40 -9.32
CA LYS A 44 -13.69 1.01 -9.68
C LYS A 44 -13.71 1.23 -11.20
N ALA A 45 -12.95 0.45 -11.97
CA ALA A 45 -12.88 0.58 -13.42
C ALA A 45 -14.06 -0.11 -14.16
N THR A 46 -14.58 -1.21 -13.62
CA THR A 46 -15.60 -2.02 -14.30
C THR A 46 -17.00 -1.86 -13.72
N GLY A 47 -17.12 -1.42 -12.47
CA GLY A 47 -18.38 -1.41 -11.71
C GLY A 47 -18.85 -2.81 -11.27
N ASN A 48 -18.04 -3.86 -11.45
CA ASN A 48 -18.43 -5.23 -11.13
C ASN A 48 -18.40 -5.47 -9.61
N LYS A 49 -19.56 -5.36 -8.96
CA LYS A 49 -19.75 -5.53 -7.52
C LYS A 49 -19.27 -6.87 -6.97
N GLN A 50 -19.25 -7.92 -7.79
CA GLN A 50 -18.76 -9.23 -7.37
C GLN A 50 -17.31 -9.16 -6.84
N TYR A 51 -16.48 -8.27 -7.37
CA TYR A 51 -15.10 -8.08 -6.91
C TYR A 51 -15.04 -7.51 -5.50
N LEU A 52 -15.95 -6.58 -5.18
CA LEU A 52 -16.07 -6.00 -3.85
C LEU A 52 -16.60 -7.03 -2.86
N ASP A 53 -17.60 -7.82 -3.26
CA ASP A 53 -18.19 -8.87 -2.41
C ASP A 53 -17.15 -9.95 -2.03
N MET A 54 -16.31 -10.35 -2.99
CA MET A 54 -15.20 -11.28 -2.74
C MET A 54 -14.19 -10.72 -1.72
N LEU A 55 -13.80 -9.44 -1.87
CA LEU A 55 -12.89 -8.78 -0.93
C LEU A 55 -13.52 -8.63 0.46
N LYS A 56 -14.79 -8.23 0.53
CA LYS A 56 -15.53 -8.07 1.78
C LYS A 56 -15.56 -9.38 2.55
N LYS A 57 -16.00 -10.46 1.91
CA LYS A 57 -16.06 -11.80 2.51
C LYS A 57 -14.70 -12.24 3.05
N TRP A 58 -13.65 -12.14 2.23
CA TRP A 58 -12.29 -12.51 2.65
C TRP A 58 -11.83 -11.68 3.85
N THR A 59 -12.12 -10.37 3.84
CA THR A 59 -11.69 -9.45 4.91
C THR A 59 -12.39 -9.76 6.23
N GLU A 60 -13.70 -10.03 6.20
CA GLU A 60 -14.49 -10.40 7.38
C GLU A 60 -13.98 -11.71 8.01
N GLU A 61 -13.78 -12.75 7.19
CA GLU A 61 -13.22 -14.03 7.65
C GLU A 61 -11.83 -13.83 8.30
N TYR A 62 -10.98 -12.98 7.71
CA TYR A 62 -9.64 -12.71 8.27
C TYR A 62 -9.70 -11.91 9.58
N ILE A 63 -10.61 -10.95 9.69
CA ILE A 63 -10.81 -10.18 10.94
C ILE A 63 -11.27 -11.11 12.07
N GLU A 64 -12.17 -12.06 11.79
CA GLU A 64 -12.64 -13.04 12.77
C GLU A 64 -11.53 -13.97 13.27
N LEU A 65 -10.60 -14.36 12.38
CA LEU A 65 -9.42 -15.17 12.73
C LEU A 65 -8.38 -14.40 13.55
N GLY A 66 -8.42 -13.06 13.49
CA GLY A 66 -7.48 -12.17 14.16
C GLY A 66 -6.48 -11.54 13.19
N LEU A 67 -6.23 -10.25 13.40
CA LEU A 67 -5.29 -9.48 12.58
C LEU A 67 -3.86 -9.59 13.13
N PRO A 68 -2.84 -9.56 12.27
CA PRO A 68 -1.45 -9.53 12.71
C PRO A 68 -1.09 -8.17 13.31
N ASP A 69 0.10 -8.08 13.91
CA ASP A 69 0.68 -6.80 14.31
C ASP A 69 0.93 -5.87 13.11
N TRP A 70 0.99 -4.57 13.41
CA TRP A 70 1.26 -3.54 12.41
C TRP A 70 2.75 -3.43 12.12
N THR A 71 3.08 -3.52 10.84
CA THR A 71 4.37 -3.23 10.25
C THR A 71 4.16 -2.32 9.05
N ILE A 72 5.23 -1.77 8.47
CA ILE A 72 5.14 -1.05 7.20
C ILE A 72 4.41 -1.89 6.15
N ASN A 73 4.74 -3.18 6.05
CA ASN A 73 4.16 -4.09 5.06
C ASN A 73 2.68 -4.41 5.32
N THR A 74 2.30 -4.72 6.56
CA THR A 74 0.89 -5.04 6.88
C THR A 74 -0.02 -3.81 6.78
N CYS A 75 0.54 -2.59 6.73
CA CYS A 75 -0.21 -1.36 6.45
C CYS A 75 -0.70 -1.25 4.99
N ALA A 76 -0.09 -1.97 4.04
CA ALA A 76 -0.52 -1.96 2.64
C ALA A 76 -1.99 -2.40 2.44
N MET A 77 -2.49 -3.27 3.31
CA MET A 77 -3.90 -3.68 3.37
C MET A 77 -4.86 -2.51 3.61
N GLY A 78 -4.38 -1.42 4.21
CA GLY A 78 -5.16 -0.19 4.37
C GLY A 78 -5.71 0.35 3.03
N HIS A 79 -5.03 0.08 1.92
CA HIS A 79 -5.49 0.53 0.61
C HIS A 79 -6.81 -0.05 0.16
N MET A 80 -7.04 -1.35 0.38
CA MET A 80 -8.31 -1.99 0.04
C MET A 80 -9.39 -1.65 1.07
N LEU A 81 -9.02 -1.53 2.36
CA LEU A 81 -9.95 -1.17 3.43
C LEU A 81 -10.56 0.21 3.21
N ILE A 82 -9.78 1.18 2.72
CA ILE A 82 -10.32 2.51 2.36
C ILE A 82 -11.45 2.35 1.33
N THR A 83 -11.29 1.50 0.32
CA THR A 83 -12.34 1.28 -0.67
C THR A 83 -13.55 0.57 -0.05
N LEU A 84 -13.34 -0.47 0.77
CA LEU A 84 -14.45 -1.14 1.45
C LEU A 84 -15.24 -0.16 2.32
N TYR A 85 -14.56 0.67 3.11
CA TYR A 85 -15.20 1.72 3.90
C TYR A 85 -15.95 2.75 3.04
N GLU A 86 -15.36 3.20 1.93
CA GLU A 86 -16.01 4.14 1.01
C GLU A 86 -17.31 3.59 0.42
N GLU A 87 -17.37 2.29 0.15
CA GLU A 87 -18.52 1.64 -0.49
C GLU A 87 -19.59 1.19 0.50
N THR A 88 -19.20 0.80 1.73
CA THR A 88 -20.13 0.21 2.70
C THR A 88 -20.41 1.10 3.91
N SER A 89 -19.56 2.09 4.18
CA SER A 89 -19.59 2.91 5.40
C SER A 89 -19.52 2.12 6.72
N GLU A 90 -19.04 0.88 6.68
CA GLU A 90 -18.90 0.04 7.88
C GLU A 90 -17.73 0.50 8.74
N GLN A 91 -18.03 0.84 10.00
CA GLN A 91 -17.08 1.52 10.90
C GLN A 91 -15.86 0.65 11.25
N ASN A 92 -16.02 -0.67 11.31
CA ASN A 92 -14.94 -1.62 11.60
C ASN A 92 -13.74 -1.44 10.63
N TYR A 93 -13.98 -1.20 9.34
CA TYR A 93 -12.92 -0.95 8.38
C TYR A 93 -12.19 0.36 8.67
N TRP A 94 -12.93 1.40 9.06
CA TRP A 94 -12.34 2.69 9.42
C TRP A 94 -11.49 2.60 10.69
N ASP A 95 -11.94 1.85 11.69
CA ASP A 95 -11.20 1.67 12.93
C ASP A 95 -9.86 0.96 12.68
N ILE A 96 -9.85 -0.07 11.80
CA ILE A 96 -8.62 -0.73 11.38
C ILE A 96 -7.70 0.23 10.61
N ILE A 97 -8.25 1.03 9.68
CA ILE A 97 -7.49 2.07 8.96
C ILE A 97 -6.82 3.03 9.95
N MET A 98 -7.56 3.54 10.92
CA MET A 98 -7.03 4.50 11.90
C MET A 98 -6.01 3.86 12.84
N SER A 99 -6.15 2.57 13.18
CA SER A 99 -5.14 1.85 13.94
C SER A 99 -3.79 1.71 13.20
N LYS A 100 -3.84 1.58 11.86
CA LYS A 100 -2.65 1.57 11.00
C LYS A 100 -2.03 2.95 10.88
N VAL A 101 -2.85 4.00 10.75
CA VAL A 101 -2.40 5.40 10.75
C VAL A 101 -1.68 5.73 12.06
N ASP A 102 -2.26 5.34 13.20
CA ASP A 102 -1.63 5.51 14.50
C ASP A 102 -0.27 4.83 14.56
N TYR A 103 -0.18 3.57 14.10
CA TYR A 103 1.11 2.89 14.03
C TYR A 103 2.13 3.68 13.20
N ILE A 104 1.79 4.08 11.97
CA ILE A 104 2.71 4.80 11.08
C ILE A 104 3.17 6.14 11.68
N ARG A 105 2.26 6.88 12.32
CA ARG A 105 2.57 8.22 12.85
C ARG A 105 3.32 8.16 14.17
N ASN A 106 2.95 7.22 15.05
CA ASN A 106 3.34 7.29 16.46
C ASN A 106 4.24 6.15 16.93
N ARG A 107 4.29 5.01 16.21
CA ARG A 107 4.97 3.79 16.67
C ARG A 107 6.03 3.25 15.71
N ALA A 108 5.87 3.47 14.41
CA ALA A 108 6.84 3.04 13.41
C ALA A 108 8.18 3.77 13.62
N ALA A 109 9.27 3.00 13.59
CA ALA A 109 10.61 3.54 13.72
C ALA A 109 10.93 4.48 12.55
N ARG A 110 11.68 5.54 12.87
CA ARG A 110 12.05 6.58 11.92
C ARG A 110 13.46 7.05 12.17
N PHE A 111 14.16 7.39 11.09
CA PHE A 111 15.50 7.94 11.13
C PHE A 111 15.61 9.26 10.36
N GLY A 112 16.69 9.99 10.59
CA GLY A 112 16.98 11.24 9.90
C GLY A 112 15.82 12.24 9.98
N ASP A 113 15.41 12.77 8.83
CA ASP A 113 14.29 13.71 8.72
C ASP A 113 12.93 12.97 8.71
N LYS A 114 12.67 12.21 9.78
CA LYS A 114 11.44 11.43 10.00
C LYS A 114 11.14 10.37 8.92
N VAL A 115 12.15 9.79 8.28
CA VAL A 115 11.97 8.74 7.27
C VAL A 115 11.56 7.44 7.93
N LEU A 116 10.50 6.81 7.43
CA LEU A 116 10.04 5.49 7.91
C LEU A 116 11.08 4.41 7.63
N GLU A 117 11.43 3.65 8.67
CA GLU A 117 12.27 2.46 8.55
C GLU A 117 11.48 1.29 7.97
N HIS A 118 12.07 0.56 7.03
CA HIS A 118 11.44 -0.61 6.44
C HIS A 118 11.72 -1.87 7.29
N LEU A 119 10.71 -2.35 8.03
CA LEU A 119 10.81 -3.52 8.94
C LEU A 119 11.94 -3.36 9.99
N ASP A 120 12.46 -4.48 10.51
CA ASP A 120 13.57 -4.56 11.48
C ASP A 120 14.95 -4.27 10.85
N PHE A 121 15.01 -3.44 9.81
CA PHE A 121 16.27 -2.98 9.22
C PHE A 121 16.59 -1.56 9.70
N PRO A 122 17.45 -1.40 10.72
CA PRO A 122 17.67 -0.11 11.36
C PRO A 122 18.15 0.94 10.37
N GLU A 123 17.47 2.08 10.38
CA GLU A 123 17.76 3.26 9.57
C GLU A 123 17.88 2.98 8.05
N GLN A 124 17.02 2.10 7.53
CA GLN A 124 16.95 1.83 6.08
C GLN A 124 15.68 2.39 5.44
N ALA A 125 15.88 3.10 4.32
CA ALA A 125 14.80 3.51 3.42
C ALA A 125 14.71 2.53 2.25
N TRP A 126 13.51 2.05 1.95
CA TRP A 126 13.22 1.14 0.85
C TRP A 126 12.13 1.77 -0.02
N ALA A 127 12.26 1.66 -1.34
CA ALA A 127 11.31 2.27 -2.28
C ALA A 127 9.86 1.80 -2.01
N ASP A 128 9.70 0.54 -1.61
CA ASP A 128 8.44 -0.12 -1.31
C ASP A 128 7.65 0.57 -0.20
N THR A 129 8.33 1.17 0.80
CA THR A 129 7.71 1.94 1.90
C THR A 129 6.77 3.03 1.39
N LEU A 130 7.08 3.60 0.21
CA LEU A 130 6.22 4.62 -0.41
C LEU A 130 4.83 4.10 -0.73
N PHE A 131 4.70 2.87 -1.22
CA PHE A 131 3.40 2.26 -1.44
C PHE A 131 2.81 1.78 -0.10
N MET A 132 3.57 1.00 0.67
CA MET A 132 3.02 0.30 1.84
C MET A 132 2.50 1.24 2.92
N ALA A 133 3.16 2.39 3.14
CA ALA A 133 2.82 3.32 4.21
C ALA A 133 2.57 4.75 3.73
N ALA A 134 3.49 5.36 2.95
CA ALA A 134 3.38 6.79 2.64
C ALA A 134 2.15 7.10 1.78
N PHE A 135 1.89 6.30 0.74
CA PHE A 135 0.70 6.47 -0.10
C PHE A 135 -0.58 6.18 0.67
N PHE A 136 -0.57 5.16 1.53
CA PHE A 136 -1.72 4.86 2.39
C PHE A 136 -2.03 6.04 3.31
N LEU A 137 -1.02 6.57 3.99
CA LEU A 137 -1.13 7.73 4.88
C LEU A 137 -1.64 8.96 4.12
N LEU A 138 -1.12 9.22 2.92
CA LEU A 138 -1.58 10.32 2.07
C LEU A 138 -3.06 10.19 1.71
N ARG A 139 -3.52 8.99 1.33
CA ARG A 139 -4.93 8.74 0.99
C ARG A 139 -5.85 9.03 2.18
N VAL A 140 -5.46 8.63 3.39
CA VAL A 140 -6.23 8.90 4.60
C VAL A 140 -6.20 10.39 4.94
N GLY A 141 -5.03 11.03 4.88
CA GLY A 141 -4.86 12.46 5.17
C GLY A 141 -5.71 13.33 4.26
N VAL A 142 -5.72 13.05 2.95
CA VAL A 142 -6.58 13.74 1.98
C VAL A 142 -8.07 13.54 2.30
N LYS A 143 -8.48 12.32 2.66
CA LYS A 143 -9.88 12.04 3.02
C LYS A 143 -10.32 12.80 4.27
N LEU A 144 -9.43 12.93 5.25
CA LEU A 144 -9.68 13.66 6.50
C LEU A 144 -9.44 15.17 6.39
N LYS A 145 -8.83 15.64 5.29
CA LYS A 145 -8.29 17.00 5.17
C LYS A 145 -7.31 17.35 6.31
N ASP A 146 -6.51 16.36 6.73
CA ASP A 146 -5.46 16.52 7.75
C ASP A 146 -4.16 16.94 7.05
N GLU A 147 -3.85 18.24 7.09
CA GLU A 147 -2.65 18.79 6.47
C GLU A 147 -1.35 18.25 7.08
N GLU A 148 -1.34 17.94 8.38
CA GLU A 148 -0.15 17.40 9.04
C GLU A 148 0.14 15.99 8.51
N MET A 149 -0.89 15.16 8.40
CA MET A 149 -0.79 13.81 7.84
C MET A 149 -0.36 13.83 6.37
N ILE A 150 -0.90 14.77 5.58
CA ILE A 150 -0.50 14.97 4.19
C ILE A 150 0.98 15.35 4.12
N ASN A 151 1.42 16.31 4.94
CA ASN A 151 2.81 16.76 4.95
C ASN A 151 3.78 15.66 5.40
N ASP A 152 3.43 14.84 6.40
CA ASP A 152 4.25 13.68 6.80
C ASP A 152 4.37 12.67 5.66
N ALA A 153 3.26 12.36 4.98
CA ALA A 153 3.28 11.45 3.84
C ALA A 153 4.14 12.00 2.68
N LEU A 154 4.02 13.29 2.35
CA LEU A 154 4.82 13.93 1.30
C LEU A 154 6.31 14.03 1.67
N ASN A 155 6.62 14.23 2.95
CA ASN A 155 8.00 14.21 3.44
C ASN A 155 8.68 12.86 3.15
N GLN A 156 7.95 11.74 3.23
CA GLN A 156 8.49 10.44 2.81
C GLN A 156 8.94 10.46 1.34
N TYR A 157 8.13 11.01 0.42
CA TYR A 157 8.52 11.11 -0.99
C TYR A 157 9.76 11.99 -1.18
N TYR A 158 9.83 13.16 -0.55
CA TYR A 158 11.00 14.04 -0.64
C TYR A 158 12.27 13.34 -0.14
N CYS A 159 12.19 12.67 1.01
CA CYS A 159 13.32 11.95 1.56
C CYS A 159 13.72 10.75 0.70
N HIS A 160 12.76 9.96 0.20
CA HIS A 160 13.08 8.82 -0.66
C HIS A 160 13.68 9.27 -2.00
N ILE A 161 13.24 10.40 -2.58
CA ILE A 161 13.93 11.01 -3.74
C ILE A 161 15.39 11.30 -3.38
N LYS A 162 15.62 11.99 -2.26
CA LYS A 162 16.96 12.37 -1.80
C LYS A 162 17.89 11.16 -1.59
N TYR A 163 17.38 10.08 -1.01
CA TYR A 163 18.20 8.91 -0.65
C TYR A 163 18.33 7.88 -1.78
N LEU A 164 17.32 7.73 -2.63
CA LEU A 164 17.23 6.61 -3.58
C LEU A 164 17.42 7.03 -5.03
N GLN A 165 17.21 8.30 -5.40
CA GLN A 165 17.31 8.69 -6.80
C GLN A 165 18.77 8.89 -7.22
N ASN A 166 19.18 8.19 -8.28
CA ASN A 166 20.44 8.45 -8.95
C ASN A 166 20.27 9.66 -9.89
N SER A 167 20.96 10.76 -9.60
CA SER A 167 20.86 12.01 -10.37
C SER A 167 21.39 11.92 -11.81
N SER A 168 22.27 10.96 -12.11
CA SER A 168 22.84 10.80 -13.45
C SER A 168 21.93 10.02 -14.40
N THR A 169 21.22 9.01 -13.89
CA THR A 169 20.33 8.15 -14.70
C THR A 169 18.86 8.45 -14.51
N SER A 170 18.51 9.22 -13.47
CA SER A 170 17.13 9.42 -12.99
C SER A 170 16.42 8.14 -12.53
N LEU A 171 17.13 7.00 -12.48
CA LEU A 171 16.64 5.74 -11.93
C LEU A 171 16.77 5.72 -10.40
N TRP A 172 16.12 4.74 -9.80
CA TRP A 172 16.02 4.60 -8.35
C TRP A 172 16.77 3.37 -7.87
N TYR A 173 17.54 3.55 -6.81
CA TYR A 173 18.03 2.44 -6.02
C TYR A 173 16.89 1.83 -5.20
N HIS A 174 16.98 0.52 -4.94
CA HIS A 174 15.92 -0.19 -4.24
C HIS A 174 15.88 0.18 -2.75
N GLY A 175 17.06 0.31 -2.12
CA GLY A 175 17.16 0.77 -0.73
C GLY A 175 18.43 1.54 -0.42
N TYR A 176 18.43 2.19 0.74
CA TYR A 176 19.52 2.98 1.30
C TYR A 176 19.72 2.60 2.77
N ASP A 177 20.96 2.43 3.19
CA ASP A 177 21.38 2.08 4.55
C ASP A 177 22.11 3.30 5.15
N ASN A 178 21.45 4.00 6.08
CA ASN A 178 21.95 5.24 6.66
C ASN A 178 23.18 5.00 7.56
N VAL A 179 23.18 3.91 8.33
CA VAL A 179 24.30 3.55 9.22
C VAL A 179 25.59 3.35 8.42
N LYS A 180 25.48 2.74 7.23
CA LYS A 180 26.64 2.50 6.35
C LYS A 180 26.87 3.62 5.33
N GLY A 181 25.94 4.57 5.18
CA GLY A 181 25.95 5.57 4.11
C GLY A 181 25.99 4.94 2.72
N SER A 182 25.32 3.80 2.50
CA SER A 182 25.50 2.97 1.31
C SER A 182 24.19 2.56 0.65
N ILE A 183 24.22 2.40 -0.67
CA ILE A 183 23.11 1.91 -1.47
C ILE A 183 22.97 0.39 -1.33
N LYS A 184 21.73 -0.07 -1.17
CA LYS A 184 21.34 -1.48 -1.31
C LYS A 184 20.75 -1.68 -2.69
N VAL A 185 21.50 -2.40 -3.53
CA VAL A 185 20.94 -3.02 -4.73
C VAL A 185 20.30 -4.32 -4.27
N SER A 186 19.07 -4.61 -4.68
CA SER A 186 18.42 -5.90 -4.40
C SER A 186 19.36 -7.01 -4.88
N SER A 187 20.06 -7.67 -3.96
CA SER A 187 20.80 -8.87 -4.28
C SER A 187 19.76 -9.92 -4.63
N ASN A 188 19.78 -10.41 -5.88
CA ASN A 188 18.97 -11.54 -6.32
C ASN A 188 19.03 -12.63 -5.23
N ARG A 189 17.90 -12.87 -4.57
CA ARG A 189 17.65 -14.11 -3.84
C ARG A 189 16.85 -15.01 -4.75
#